data_AF-A0A8J2KP36-F1
#
_entry.id   AF-A0A8J2KP36-F1
#
_cell.length_a   1.000
_cell.length_b   1.000
_cell.length_c   1.000
_cell.angle_alpha   90.00
_cell.angle_beta   90.00
_cell.angle_gamma   90.00
#
_symmetry.space_group_name_H-M   'P 1'
#
loop_
_entity.id
_entity.type
_entity.pdbx_description
1 polymer ?
#
loop_
_entity_poly.entity_id
_entity_poly.type
_entity_poly.pdbx_seq_one_letter_code
_entity_poly.pdbx_strand_id
1 'polypeptide(L)'
;MCKKCGKRHHTMIHEETYSTKPTAPAGESKSKDEASSHHSLGDDTQVLLGTAILLVEDAEGHMLRCRALLDSGSQASFISEDCFTRLGIT
;
A
#
# COMPACT_ATOMS: atom_id res chain seq x y z
N MET A 1 -13.67 12.30 4.56
CA MET A 1 -15.11 12.34 4.22
C MET A 1 -15.21 12.27 2.71
N CYS A 2 -16.01 11.35 2.17
CA CYS A 2 -16.05 11.06 0.74
C CYS A 2 -16.98 12.03 0.03
N LYS A 3 -16.51 12.67 -1.05
CA LYS A 3 -17.31 13.64 -1.82
C LYS A 3 -18.44 12.98 -2.64
N LYS A 4 -18.36 11.67 -2.89
CA LYS A 4 -19.36 10.92 -3.67
C LYS A 4 -20.53 10.41 -2.83
N CYS A 5 -20.30 9.97 -1.60
CA CYS A 5 -21.33 9.34 -0.77
C CYS A 5 -21.43 9.85 0.67
N GLY A 6 -20.65 10.88 1.06
CA GLY A 6 -20.72 11.52 2.39
C GLY A 6 -20.19 10.69 3.56
N LYS A 7 -19.87 9.41 3.37
CA LYS A 7 -19.33 8.51 4.40
C LYS A 7 -17.90 8.89 4.82
N ARG A 8 -17.44 8.38 5.98
CA ARG A 8 -16.13 8.66 6.58
C ARG A 8 -14.98 7.89 5.91
N HIS A 9 -14.81 8.06 4.60
CA HIS A 9 -13.64 7.57 3.84
C HIS A 9 -13.07 8.64 2.90
N HIS A 10 -11.92 8.37 2.26
CA HIS A 10 -11.32 9.26 1.25
C HIS A 10 -11.94 8.99 -0.13
N THR A 11 -12.14 10.03 -0.95
CA THR A 11 -12.86 9.91 -2.23
C THR A 11 -12.19 8.96 -3.23
N MET A 12 -10.86 8.80 -3.18
CA MET A 12 -10.12 7.87 -4.05
C MET A 12 -10.35 6.38 -3.73
N ILE A 13 -10.91 6.07 -2.56
CA ILE A 13 -11.17 4.70 -2.08
C ILE A 13 -12.69 4.43 -2.12
N HIS A 14 -13.43 5.20 -2.92
CA HIS A 14 -14.86 4.99 -3.07
C HIS A 14 -15.12 3.89 -4.10
N GLU A 15 -15.48 2.71 -3.62
CA GLU A 15 -16.01 1.64 -4.44
C GLU A 15 -17.50 1.86 -4.71
N GLU A 16 -17.84 1.92 -5.99
CA GLU A 16 -19.20 2.15 -6.46
C GLU A 16 -19.93 0.81 -6.44
N THR A 17 -20.53 0.45 -5.30
CA THR A 17 -21.34 -0.76 -5.22
C THR A 17 -22.61 -0.55 -6.05
N TYR A 18 -22.66 -1.10 -7.26
CA TYR A 18 -23.86 -1.15 -8.09
C TYR A 18 -24.89 -2.09 -7.46
N SER A 19 -25.55 -1.66 -6.38
CA SER A 19 -26.69 -2.38 -5.82
C SER A 19 -27.92 -2.15 -6.69
N THR A 20 -28.22 -3.13 -7.54
CA THR A 20 -29.54 -3.30 -8.15
C THR A 20 -30.61 -3.37 -7.05
N LYS A 21 -31.56 -2.43 -7.08
CA LYS A 21 -32.72 -2.40 -6.17
C LYS A 21 -33.63 -3.63 -6.38
N PRO A 22 -34.24 -4.13 -5.30
CA PRO A 22 -35.70 -4.29 -5.32
C PRO A 22 -36.39 -3.43 -4.23
N THR A 23 -37.72 -3.39 -4.34
CA THR A 23 -38.62 -2.28 -3.97
C THR A 23 -39.30 -2.42 -2.59
N ALA A 24 -39.34 -1.30 -1.82
CA ALA A 24 -40.32 -0.86 -0.78
C ALA A 24 -40.43 -1.60 0.61
N PRO A 25 -41.12 -1.02 1.64
CA PRO A 25 -40.94 0.30 2.27
C PRO A 25 -40.92 0.31 3.83
N ALA A 26 -40.49 1.45 4.40
CA ALA A 26 -40.81 2.05 5.70
C ALA A 26 -40.40 1.39 7.05
N GLY A 27 -39.62 2.15 7.85
CA GLY A 27 -39.41 1.92 9.28
C GLY A 27 -38.26 2.78 9.84
N GLU A 28 -38.54 4.02 10.21
CA GLU A 28 -37.61 4.86 11.01
C GLU A 28 -37.58 4.37 12.46
N SER A 29 -36.38 4.17 13.04
CA SER A 29 -36.11 4.46 14.45
C SER A 29 -34.60 4.47 14.76
N LYS A 30 -34.23 5.44 15.59
CA LYS A 30 -32.89 5.98 15.83
C LYS A 30 -32.01 5.11 16.73
N SER A 31 -30.74 5.02 16.32
CA SER A 31 -29.54 5.21 17.14
C SER A 31 -29.42 4.48 18.48
N LYS A 32 -28.73 3.33 18.46
CA LYS A 32 -27.67 2.97 19.42
C LYS A 32 -26.69 2.01 18.73
N ASP A 33 -25.92 2.53 17.77
CA ASP A 33 -24.73 1.80 17.32
C ASP A 33 -23.62 2.05 18.34
N GLU A 34 -23.64 1.24 19.40
CA GLU A 34 -22.39 0.87 20.07
C GLU A 34 -21.51 0.25 18.99
N ALA A 35 -20.52 1.00 18.53
CA ALA A 35 -19.54 0.53 17.58
C ALA A 35 -18.68 -0.53 18.27
N SER A 36 -19.18 -1.76 18.30
CA SER A 36 -18.40 -2.95 18.57
C SER A 36 -17.30 -3.01 17.50
N SER A 37 -16.07 -2.72 17.92
CA SER A 37 -14.87 -2.80 17.09
C SER A 37 -14.47 -4.26 16.94
N HIS A 38 -15.19 -5.00 16.12
CA HIS A 38 -14.89 -6.39 15.76
C HIS A 38 -15.60 -6.63 14.41
N HIS A 39 -14.96 -6.92 13.29
CA HIS A 39 -13.71 -7.64 13.01
C HIS A 39 -13.14 -7.10 11.69
N SER A 40 -11.83 -6.85 11.62
CA SER A 40 -11.13 -6.74 10.33
C SER A 40 -11.04 -8.14 9.72
N LEU A 41 -12.15 -8.63 9.18
CA LEU A 41 -12.17 -9.84 8.37
C LEU A 41 -11.87 -9.46 6.92
N GLY A 42 -10.64 -9.75 6.51
CA GLY A 42 -10.32 -10.11 5.14
C GLY A 42 -10.01 -8.95 4.20
N ASP A 43 -8.84 -8.34 4.40
CA ASP A 43 -7.82 -8.42 3.36
C ASP A 43 -6.48 -8.19 4.07
N ASP A 44 -5.79 -9.27 4.45
CA ASP A 44 -4.34 -9.18 4.72
C ASP A 44 -3.70 -8.84 3.37
N THR A 45 -3.83 -7.58 2.96
CA THR A 45 -3.11 -6.99 1.84
C THR A 45 -1.66 -6.93 2.24
N GLN A 46 -1.01 -8.08 2.20
CA GLN A 46 0.43 -8.16 2.29
C GLN A 46 0.96 -7.54 1.00
N VAL A 47 1.25 -6.25 1.05
CA VAL A 47 1.99 -5.58 -0.03
C VAL A 47 3.40 -6.16 0.02
N LEU A 48 3.66 -7.15 -0.83
CA LEU A 48 4.99 -7.70 -0.99
C LEU A 48 5.86 -6.64 -1.66
N LEU A 49 6.92 -6.20 -0.97
CA LEU A 49 7.93 -5.34 -1.57
C LEU A 49 8.57 -6.06 -2.76
N GLY A 50 8.69 -5.35 -3.88
CA GLY A 50 9.37 -5.88 -5.05
C GLY A 50 10.83 -6.13 -4.76
N THR A 51 11.44 -7.11 -5.44
CA THR A 51 12.90 -7.27 -5.43
C THR A 51 13.42 -7.35 -6.86
N ALA A 52 14.60 -6.78 -7.09
CA ALA A 52 15.26 -6.81 -8.38
C ALA A 52 16.72 -7.23 -8.22
N ILE A 53 17.25 -7.87 -9.25
CA ILE A 53 18.70 -8.03 -9.41
C ILE A 53 19.16 -6.93 -10.35
N LEU A 54 20.01 -6.05 -9.84
CA LEU A 54 20.61 -4.93 -10.57
C LEU A 54 22.03 -5.30 -10.98
N LEU A 55 22.48 -4.74 -12.10
CA LEU A 55 23.87 -4.75 -12.51
C LEU A 55 24.39 -3.32 -12.32
N VAL A 56 25.31 -3.14 -11.38
CA VAL A 56 25.82 -1.84 -10.93
C VAL A 56 27.31 -1.78 -11.23
N GLU A 57 27.75 -0.68 -11.83
CA GLU A 57 29.17 -0.44 -12.11
C GLU A 57 29.90 -0.04 -10.81
N ASP A 58 31.05 -0.66 -10.53
CA ASP A 58 31.96 -0.29 -9.44
C ASP A 58 32.89 0.87 -9.83
N ALA A 59 33.68 1.35 -8.87
CA ALA A 59 34.61 2.46 -9.08
C ALA A 59 35.69 2.18 -10.15
N GLU A 60 35.96 0.90 -10.44
CA GLU A 60 36.92 0.46 -11.45
C GLU A 60 36.28 0.18 -12.83
N GLY A 61 34.96 0.35 -12.96
CA GLY A 61 34.21 0.14 -14.20
C GLY A 61 33.72 -1.30 -14.41
N HIS A 62 33.80 -2.18 -13.40
CA HIS A 62 33.28 -3.54 -13.50
C HIS A 62 31.82 -3.62 -13.06
N MET A 63 31.09 -4.52 -13.71
CA MET A 63 29.66 -4.71 -13.45
C MET A 63 29.42 -5.76 -12.35
N LEU A 64 28.90 -5.32 -11.21
CA LEU A 64 28.55 -6.14 -10.05
C LEU A 64 27.04 -6.40 -9.98
N ARG A 65 26.66 -7.64 -9.62
CA ARG A 65 25.26 -7.98 -9.35
C ARG A 65 24.89 -7.62 -7.91
N CYS A 66 23.84 -6.84 -7.75
CA CYS A 66 23.30 -6.40 -6.47
C CYS A 66 21.81 -6.75 -6.38
N ARG A 67 21.31 -7.02 -5.16
CA ARG A 67 19.87 -7.21 -4.91
C ARG A 67 19.30 -5.93 -4.34
N ALA A 68 18.25 -5.42 -4.95
CA ALA A 68 17.53 -4.24 -4.49
C ALA A 68 16.13 -4.62 -3.98
N LEU A 69 15.71 -3.92 -2.93
CA LEU A 69 14.34 -3.89 -2.44
C LEU A 69 13.66 -2.67 -3.06
N LEU A 70 12.56 -2.87 -3.75
CA LEU A 70 11.79 -1.81 -4.40
C LEU A 70 10.66 -1.39 -3.48
N ASP A 71 10.81 -0.22 -2.86
CA ASP A 71 9.85 0.33 -1.92
C ASP A 71 9.30 1.68 -2.41
N SER A 72 8.10 1.66 -2.99
CA SER A 72 7.39 2.86 -3.44
C SER A 72 6.84 3.71 -2.29
N GLY A 73 6.83 3.18 -1.06
CA GLY A 73 6.40 3.90 0.14
C GLY A 73 7.52 4.71 0.80
N SER A 74 8.78 4.43 0.47
CA SER A 74 9.94 5.13 1.03
C SER A 74 10.17 6.50 0.38
N GLN A 75 10.58 7.48 1.18
CA GLN A 75 11.01 8.82 0.72
C GLN A 75 12.53 8.91 0.47
N ALA A 76 13.26 7.83 0.73
CA ALA A 76 14.72 7.75 0.60
C ALA A 76 15.13 6.37 0.06
N SER A 77 16.34 6.30 -0.49
CA SER A 77 16.99 5.06 -0.92
C SER A 77 18.24 4.81 -0.08
N PHE A 78 18.48 3.54 0.22
CA PHE A 78 19.60 3.13 1.07
C PHE A 78 20.42 2.05 0.38
N ILE A 79 21.70 2.01 0.72
CA ILE A 79 22.65 0.98 0.34
C ILE A 79 23.21 0.36 1.61
N SER A 80 23.42 -0.96 1.62
CA SER A 80 24.12 -1.59 2.74
C SER A 80 25.61 -1.21 2.73
N GLU A 81 26.23 -1.14 3.90
CA GLU A 81 27.68 -0.90 4.01
C GLU A 81 28.49 -1.94 3.22
N ASP A 82 28.07 -3.22 3.24
CA ASP A 82 28.68 -4.27 2.41
C ASP A 82 28.63 -3.94 0.91
N CYS A 83 27.47 -3.51 0.40
CA CYS A 83 27.34 -3.17 -1.01
C CYS A 83 28.14 -1.92 -1.36
N PHE A 84 28.20 -0.94 -0.46
CA PHE A 84 29.02 0.25 -0.60
C PHE A 84 30.51 -0.11 -0.70
N THR A 85 31.03 -0.91 0.23
CA THR A 85 32.42 -1.37 0.23
C THR A 85 32.75 -2.18 -1.03
N ARG A 86 31.85 -3.07 -1.44
CA ARG A 86 32.04 -3.90 -2.65
C ARG A 86 32.07 -3.09 -3.94
N LEU A 87 31.37 -1.95 -3.99
CA LEU A 87 31.39 -1.05 -5.14
C LEU A 87 32.62 -0.15 -5.20
N GLY A 88 33.48 -0.15 -4.16
CA GLY A 88 34.71 0.66 -4.15
C GLY A 88 34.48 2.18 -4.12
N ILE A 89 33.27 2.62 -3.77
CA ILE A 89 32.91 4.04 -3.70
C ILE A 89 33.43 4.67 -2.40
N THR A 90 33.95 5.91 -2.48
CA THR A 90 34.54 6.68 -1.36
C THR A 90 33.88 8.02 -1.16
#